data_AF-A0A6P0TNM1-F1
#
_entry.id   AF-A0A6P0TNM1-F1
#
_cell.length_a   1.000
_cell.length_b   1.000
_cell.length_c   1.000
_cell.angle_alpha   90.00
_cell.angle_beta   90.00
_cell.angle_gamma   90.00
#
_symmetry.space_group_name_H-M   'P 1'
#
loop_
_entity.id
_entity.type
_entity.pdbx_description
1 polymer ?
#
loop_
_entity_poly.entity_id
_entity_poly.type
_entity_poly.pdbx_seq_one_letter_code
_entity_poly.pdbx_strand_id
1 'polypeptide(L)'
;MWRVLNTEIELNLSETVKGGVESGKAVLEIAKALQENKDAKELKPFIENIDSVLDVLNSPLGKVAGAGLPFLPIATGIITFIIEKTRHEPTLEDEVQLVAQVAYLESIRHFFIDHPKIKNKLTETEASEAVKKQIKNLDEEINFNDRDAKDTLICFYDSPLRKKFDKILVKRFKESGLTENNAKIVTERISRSTHRYMKEAVSEVKDDAKKLAGIYRDGWQQDLEVYGSIDKYLEEAIAIKPDEEVFDEKFTFRQIYVPLEVKPVNSDGKVEETVTPQNIEKWAKTILLDQNKDKQVLFIQAGPGRGKSVFCRMFADWVRRELHPIYTPILIRLRDVRNFAANIDETLADAVGWDFVTSDSGWLTDHNTRFLFLLDGFDELLLERGASNELKVFLDQVAQFQKQAAENNERGHRVLITGRPLALYGIERLMPPNLERMSILPMGDEIQQRWFDRWQTIVAEEETKKFREFLQSQECPKQVKELAREPLLLYLLAAMHRDEQLKVEMFANADVGGAKVSVYEQALEWVLEKQRVEEGKNLNPEITKLDPEDLEILLAEAGLCVVQSGGEYAAIKMIEDRLLKQGYKELQDLIENARQN
;
A
#
# COMPACT_ATOMS: atom_id res chain seq x y z
N MET A 1 21.41 -27.46 20.36
CA MET A 1 22.34 -27.05 19.30
C MET A 1 23.23 -25.89 19.76
N TRP A 2 22.98 -25.28 20.93
CA TRP A 2 23.96 -24.50 21.72
C TRP A 2 24.84 -25.35 22.67
N ARG A 3 24.85 -26.67 22.49
CA ARG A 3 25.79 -27.58 23.16
C ARG A 3 27.02 -27.79 22.29
N VAL A 4 27.79 -26.71 22.07
CA VAL A 4 29.05 -26.75 21.31
C VAL A 4 28.83 -27.13 19.83
N LEU A 5 29.53 -26.48 18.91
CA LEU A 5 29.77 -27.04 17.57
C LEU A 5 30.60 -28.32 17.72
N ASN A 6 29.91 -29.42 18.04
CA ASN A 6 30.37 -30.70 18.62
C ASN A 6 31.82 -31.11 18.27
N THR A 7 32.83 -30.71 19.06
CA THR A 7 33.65 -31.57 19.96
C THR A 7 34.76 -30.76 20.66
N GLU A 8 34.91 -30.96 21.98
CA GLU A 8 35.96 -30.54 22.93
C GLU A 8 36.37 -29.06 23.00
N ILE A 9 35.46 -28.22 23.51
CA ILE A 9 35.80 -27.21 24.51
C ILE A 9 34.73 -27.28 25.61
N GLU A 10 35.09 -27.86 26.76
CA GLU A 10 34.26 -27.86 27.96
C GLU A 10 34.10 -26.43 28.49
N LEU A 11 32.89 -25.88 28.35
CA LEU A 11 32.46 -24.70 29.10
C LEU A 11 31.66 -25.18 30.31
N ASN A 12 32.19 -24.88 31.49
CA ASN A 12 31.67 -25.25 32.80
C ASN A 12 30.25 -24.69 33.03
N LEU A 13 29.24 -25.55 32.96
CA LEU A 13 27.86 -25.26 33.39
C LEU A 13 27.59 -25.94 34.73
N SER A 14 28.28 -25.50 35.77
CA SER A 14 27.82 -25.69 37.15
C SER A 14 28.36 -24.55 38.01
N GLU A 15 27.43 -23.79 38.59
CA GLU A 15 27.65 -22.67 39.52
C GLU A 15 28.01 -21.32 38.90
N THR A 16 27.05 -20.64 38.26
CA THR A 16 26.47 -19.41 38.82
C THR A 16 25.19 -19.01 38.07
N VAL A 17 24.11 -18.81 38.83
CA VAL A 17 22.91 -18.11 38.34
C VAL A 17 23.23 -16.63 38.19
N LYS A 18 22.99 -16.06 36.99
CA LYS A 18 22.37 -14.76 36.70
C LYS A 18 22.03 -14.74 35.19
N GLY A 19 20.82 -15.15 34.79
CA GLY A 19 19.75 -14.24 34.39
C GLY A 19 19.82 -13.97 32.87
N GLY A 20 18.82 -14.37 32.07
CA GLY A 20 18.82 -14.17 30.60
C GLY A 20 18.98 -12.71 30.12
N VAL A 21 18.98 -11.74 31.03
CA VAL A 21 19.34 -10.34 30.81
C VAL A 21 20.85 -10.16 30.63
N GLU A 22 21.69 -10.94 31.31
CA GLU A 22 23.15 -10.89 31.15
C GLU A 22 23.58 -11.46 29.79
N SER A 23 22.94 -12.53 29.31
CA SER A 23 23.17 -13.04 27.95
C SER A 23 22.68 -12.07 26.87
N GLY A 24 21.53 -11.43 27.07
CA GLY A 24 21.06 -10.37 26.17
C GLY A 24 21.98 -9.15 26.11
N LYS A 25 22.64 -8.79 27.23
CA LYS A 25 23.69 -7.75 27.24
C LYS A 25 24.95 -8.19 26.50
N ALA A 26 25.36 -9.45 26.64
CA ALA A 26 26.52 -9.99 25.92
C ALA A 26 26.34 -9.88 24.40
N VAL A 27 25.14 -10.12 23.86
CA VAL A 27 24.86 -9.90 22.42
C VAL A 27 25.07 -8.44 22.00
N LEU A 28 24.63 -7.47 22.81
CA LEU A 28 24.84 -6.05 22.52
C LEU A 28 26.32 -5.65 22.61
N GLU A 29 27.07 -6.24 23.55
CA GLU A 29 28.51 -6.01 23.66
C GLU A 29 29.28 -6.61 22.48
N ILE A 30 28.85 -7.76 21.93
CA ILE A 30 29.42 -8.32 20.69
C ILE A 30 29.21 -7.34 19.53
N ALA A 31 27.98 -6.84 19.35
CA ALA A 31 27.65 -5.88 18.29
C ALA A 31 28.52 -4.61 18.39
N LYS A 32 28.70 -4.11 19.61
CA LYS A 32 29.53 -2.93 19.88
C LYS A 32 31.01 -3.20 19.62
N ALA A 33 31.53 -4.33 20.08
CA ALA A 33 32.92 -4.72 19.89
C ALA A 33 33.26 -4.86 18.39
N LEU A 34 32.35 -5.44 17.60
CA LEU A 34 32.51 -5.55 16.15
C LEU A 34 32.49 -4.19 15.45
N GLN A 35 31.64 -3.27 15.88
CA GLN A 35 31.66 -1.89 15.37
C GLN A 35 32.98 -1.17 15.66
N GLU A 36 33.62 -1.50 16.77
CA GLU A 36 34.94 -0.99 17.17
C GLU A 36 36.11 -1.72 16.46
N ASN A 37 35.84 -2.62 15.51
CA ASN A 37 36.81 -3.47 14.79
C ASN A 37 37.68 -4.34 15.71
N LYS A 38 37.10 -4.83 16.81
CA LYS A 38 37.78 -5.75 17.72
C LYS A 38 37.96 -7.13 17.09
N ASP A 39 39.05 -7.80 17.46
CA ASP A 39 39.39 -9.11 16.91
C ASP A 39 38.64 -10.28 17.60
N ALA A 40 38.74 -11.47 17.02
CA ALA A 40 38.07 -12.67 17.53
C ALA A 40 38.48 -13.05 18.98
N LYS A 41 39.68 -12.68 19.43
CA LYS A 41 40.13 -12.94 20.81
C LYS A 41 39.44 -12.02 21.80
N GLU A 42 39.18 -10.78 21.41
CA GLU A 42 38.44 -9.80 22.20
C GLU A 42 36.93 -10.08 22.24
N LEU A 43 36.39 -10.78 21.23
CA LEU A 43 34.98 -11.20 21.18
C LEU A 43 34.69 -12.45 22.01
N LYS A 44 35.70 -13.31 22.20
CA LYS A 44 35.61 -14.58 22.94
C LYS A 44 34.81 -14.52 24.25
N PRO A 45 35.08 -13.62 25.22
CA PRO A 45 34.38 -13.63 26.50
C PRO A 45 32.89 -13.33 26.37
N PHE A 46 32.44 -12.68 25.30
CA PHE A 46 31.03 -12.42 25.07
C PHE A 46 30.36 -13.57 24.32
N ILE A 47 31.04 -14.14 23.32
CA ILE A 47 30.54 -15.28 22.54
C ILE A 47 30.35 -16.52 23.44
N GLU A 48 31.26 -16.76 24.39
CA GLU A 48 31.16 -17.91 25.31
C GLU A 48 30.05 -17.76 26.37
N ASN A 49 29.39 -16.59 26.45
CA ASN A 49 28.34 -16.27 27.43
C ASN A 49 26.94 -16.12 26.82
N ILE A 50 26.75 -16.44 25.53
CA ILE A 50 25.44 -16.40 24.87
C ILE A 50 24.93 -17.80 24.54
N ASP A 51 23.67 -18.06 24.86
CA ASP A 51 22.96 -19.29 24.49
C ASP A 51 22.17 -19.08 23.19
N SER A 52 21.98 -17.85 22.73
CA SER A 52 21.34 -17.51 21.45
C SER A 52 21.57 -16.05 21.15
N VAL A 53 21.68 -15.68 19.87
CA VAL A 53 21.67 -14.26 19.48
C VAL A 53 20.30 -13.61 19.82
N LEU A 54 19.21 -14.40 19.79
CA LEU A 54 17.89 -13.95 20.24
C LEU A 54 17.77 -13.73 21.75
N ASP A 55 18.79 -14.06 22.56
CA ASP A 55 18.82 -13.70 23.98
C ASP A 55 18.69 -12.20 24.21
N VAL A 56 19.03 -11.38 23.22
CA VAL A 56 18.81 -9.93 23.28
C VAL A 56 17.34 -9.59 23.54
N LEU A 57 16.38 -10.42 23.10
CA LEU A 57 14.94 -10.25 23.32
C LEU A 57 14.52 -10.45 24.78
N ASN A 58 15.40 -10.99 25.64
CA ASN A 58 15.19 -11.01 27.08
C ASN A 58 15.25 -9.60 27.69
N SER A 59 15.94 -8.67 27.03
CA SER A 59 16.03 -7.27 27.42
C SER A 59 14.77 -6.49 27.02
N PRO A 60 14.57 -5.27 27.55
CA PRO A 60 13.51 -4.38 27.08
C PRO A 60 13.65 -4.10 25.58
N LEU A 61 12.58 -4.34 24.81
CA LEU A 61 12.61 -4.21 23.33
C LEU A 61 13.01 -2.80 22.86
N GLY A 62 12.65 -1.77 23.62
CA GLY A 62 13.07 -0.39 23.36
C GLY A 62 14.59 -0.20 23.36
N LYS A 63 15.33 -0.95 24.18
CA LYS A 63 16.80 -0.95 24.23
C LYS A 63 17.42 -1.78 23.12
N VAL A 64 16.84 -2.94 22.80
CA VAL A 64 17.25 -3.76 21.65
C VAL A 64 17.19 -2.95 20.35
N ALA A 65 16.10 -2.18 20.19
CA ALA A 65 15.87 -1.27 19.09
C ALA A 65 16.64 0.06 19.17
N GLY A 66 17.08 0.44 20.37
CA GLY A 66 17.65 1.74 20.69
C GLY A 66 19.17 1.77 20.71
N ALA A 67 19.83 0.61 20.70
CA ALA A 67 21.28 0.53 20.70
C ALA A 67 21.93 1.18 19.46
N GLY A 68 21.20 1.29 18.34
CA GLY A 68 21.74 1.83 17.08
C GLY A 68 22.83 0.96 16.44
N LEU A 69 23.10 -0.22 17.02
CA LEU A 69 24.12 -1.16 16.57
C LEU A 69 23.52 -2.12 15.53
N PRO A 70 24.19 -2.36 14.39
CA PRO A 70 23.78 -3.38 13.43
C PRO A 70 24.04 -4.79 14.00
N PHE A 71 23.13 -5.73 13.74
CA PHE A 71 23.24 -7.12 14.17
C PHE A 71 23.87 -8.02 13.10
N LEU A 72 23.84 -7.63 11.82
CA LEU A 72 24.43 -8.43 10.72
C LEU A 72 25.90 -8.82 10.96
N PRO A 73 26.80 -7.90 11.41
CA PRO A 73 28.21 -8.24 11.61
C PRO A 73 28.45 -9.31 12.67
N ILE A 74 27.48 -9.54 13.57
CA ILE A 74 27.56 -10.59 14.60
C ILE A 74 27.70 -11.97 13.95
N ALA A 75 27.03 -12.22 12.82
CA ALA A 75 27.15 -13.50 12.13
C ALA A 75 28.59 -13.73 11.64
N THR A 76 29.18 -12.74 10.96
CA THR A 76 30.58 -12.80 10.53
C THR A 76 31.51 -13.01 11.72
N GLY A 77 31.40 -12.19 12.77
CA GLY A 77 32.26 -12.30 13.94
C GLY A 77 32.21 -13.68 14.62
N ILE A 78 31.02 -14.28 14.73
CA ILE A 78 30.85 -15.62 15.30
C ILE A 78 31.41 -16.70 14.35
N ILE A 79 31.13 -16.64 13.04
CA ILE A 79 31.63 -17.61 12.06
C ILE A 79 33.17 -17.58 11.99
N THR A 80 33.77 -16.39 11.87
CA THR A 80 35.23 -16.23 11.86
C THR A 80 35.84 -16.79 13.14
N PHE A 81 35.27 -16.49 14.31
CA PHE A 81 35.73 -17.04 15.59
C PHE A 81 35.69 -18.57 15.63
N ILE A 82 34.62 -19.19 15.10
CA ILE A 82 34.50 -20.64 15.03
C ILE A 82 35.59 -21.22 14.15
N ILE A 83 35.76 -20.69 12.94
CA ILE A 83 36.76 -21.15 11.97
C ILE A 83 38.17 -21.06 12.55
N GLU A 84 38.50 -19.95 13.22
CA GLU A 84 39.80 -19.78 13.87
C GLU A 84 40.04 -20.80 15.00
N LYS A 85 39.00 -21.14 15.77
CA LYS A 85 39.09 -22.02 16.94
C LYS A 85 39.10 -23.50 16.58
N THR A 86 38.23 -23.92 15.66
CA THR A 86 38.03 -25.33 15.30
C THR A 86 38.81 -25.74 14.05
N ARG A 87 39.29 -24.77 13.25
CA ARG A 87 39.85 -24.96 11.90
C ARG A 87 38.90 -25.62 10.89
N HIS A 88 37.60 -25.62 11.21
CA HIS A 88 36.55 -26.19 10.37
C HIS A 88 35.42 -25.19 10.21
N GLU A 89 34.93 -25.07 8.98
CA GLU A 89 33.72 -24.31 8.68
C GLU A 89 32.50 -24.97 9.36
N PRO A 90 31.55 -24.18 9.91
CA PRO A 90 30.33 -24.71 10.48
C PRO A 90 29.50 -25.53 9.47
N THR A 91 28.47 -26.21 9.98
CA THR A 91 27.51 -26.88 9.10
C THR A 91 26.58 -25.85 8.46
N LEU A 92 25.97 -26.22 7.32
CA LEU A 92 25.00 -25.33 6.67
C LEU A 92 23.82 -25.00 7.60
N GLU A 93 23.37 -25.98 8.38
CA GLU A 93 22.31 -25.83 9.38
C GLU A 93 22.67 -24.74 10.40
N ASP A 94 23.88 -24.79 10.96
CA ASP A 94 24.37 -23.82 11.94
C ASP A 94 24.52 -22.41 11.33
N GLU A 95 25.08 -22.31 10.12
CA GLU A 95 25.24 -21.06 9.39
C GLU A 95 23.89 -20.38 9.12
N VAL A 96 22.92 -21.14 8.61
CA VAL A 96 21.58 -20.62 8.30
C VAL A 96 20.82 -20.23 9.56
N GLN A 97 20.92 -21.00 10.65
CA GLN A 97 20.30 -20.64 11.92
C GLN A 97 20.86 -19.34 12.49
N LEU A 98 22.19 -19.15 12.42
CA LEU A 98 22.84 -17.93 12.89
C LEU A 98 22.43 -16.72 12.02
N VAL A 99 22.51 -16.87 10.70
CA VAL A 99 22.12 -15.83 9.73
C VAL A 99 20.66 -15.45 9.90
N ALA A 100 19.76 -16.43 10.07
CA ALA A 100 18.35 -16.18 10.30
C ALA A 100 18.11 -15.41 11.61
N GLN A 101 18.83 -15.72 12.69
CA GLN A 101 18.70 -14.98 13.96
C GLN A 101 19.17 -13.53 13.84
N VAL A 102 20.35 -13.28 13.26
CA VAL A 102 20.86 -11.91 13.10
C VAL A 102 19.98 -11.11 12.15
N ALA A 103 19.53 -11.70 11.05
CA ALA A 103 18.64 -11.05 10.09
C ALA A 103 17.27 -10.73 10.68
N TYR A 104 16.75 -11.60 11.56
CA TYR A 104 15.49 -11.35 12.27
C TYR A 104 15.63 -10.18 13.24
N LEU A 105 16.74 -10.09 13.98
CA LEU A 105 17.03 -8.94 14.83
C LEU A 105 17.26 -7.65 14.03
N GLU A 106 17.92 -7.76 12.88
CA GLU A 106 18.13 -6.63 11.98
C GLU A 106 16.82 -6.11 11.41
N SER A 107 15.89 -7.01 11.08
CA SER A 107 14.53 -6.69 10.70
C SER A 107 13.77 -5.97 11.82
N ILE A 108 13.88 -6.45 13.07
CA ILE A 108 13.32 -5.78 14.25
C ILE A 108 13.92 -4.36 14.39
N ARG A 109 15.23 -4.22 14.22
CA ARG A 109 15.94 -2.94 14.34
C ARG A 109 15.39 -1.91 13.34
N HIS A 110 15.36 -2.27 12.06
CA HIS A 110 14.85 -1.40 11.00
C HIS A 110 13.38 -1.05 11.19
N PHE A 111 12.54 -2.03 11.55
CA PHE A 111 11.13 -1.77 11.86
C PHE A 111 10.96 -0.64 12.90
N PHE A 112 11.78 -0.63 13.95
CA PHE A 112 11.68 0.41 14.99
C PHE A 112 12.30 1.76 14.60
N ILE A 113 13.24 1.79 13.65
CA ILE A 113 13.73 3.03 13.05
C ILE A 113 12.59 3.70 12.27
N ASP A 114 11.86 2.93 11.47
CA ASP A 114 10.76 3.42 10.64
C ASP A 114 9.50 3.74 11.45
N HIS A 115 9.35 3.08 12.62
CA HIS A 115 8.16 3.21 13.47
C HIS A 115 8.48 3.65 14.91
N PRO A 116 9.03 4.87 15.12
CA PRO A 116 9.39 5.36 16.44
C PRO A 116 8.19 5.48 17.40
N LYS A 117 6.98 5.71 16.86
CA LYS A 117 5.74 5.75 17.66
C LYS A 117 5.41 4.40 18.30
N ILE A 118 5.71 3.29 17.63
CA ILE A 118 5.51 1.94 18.18
C ILE A 118 6.57 1.69 19.23
N LYS A 119 7.85 1.98 18.93
CA LYS A 119 8.96 1.90 19.88
C LYS A 119 8.65 2.61 21.20
N ASN A 120 8.17 3.84 21.13
CA ASN A 120 7.86 4.66 22.33
C ASN A 120 6.64 4.16 23.14
N LYS A 121 5.78 3.31 22.55
CA LYS A 121 4.66 2.69 23.26
C LYS A 121 5.06 1.45 24.03
N LEU A 122 6.20 0.84 23.68
CA LEU A 122 6.67 -0.36 24.36
C LEU A 122 7.16 -0.01 25.76
N THR A 123 6.71 -0.75 26.75
CA THR A 123 7.20 -0.60 28.13
C THR A 123 8.65 -1.09 28.22
N GLU A 124 9.42 -0.54 29.17
CA GLU A 124 10.79 -0.98 29.50
C GLU A 124 10.81 -2.33 30.27
N THR A 125 9.92 -3.25 29.89
CA THR A 125 9.71 -4.51 30.58
C THR A 125 10.62 -5.59 30.01
N GLU A 126 11.38 -6.25 30.88
CA GLU A 126 12.16 -7.45 30.54
C GLU A 126 11.24 -8.64 30.16
N ALA A 127 11.79 -9.66 29.52
CA ALA A 127 11.03 -10.87 29.21
C ALA A 127 10.56 -11.59 30.48
N SER A 128 9.34 -12.15 30.44
CA SER A 128 8.90 -13.07 31.48
C SER A 128 9.75 -14.35 31.50
N GLU A 129 9.77 -15.06 32.63
CA GLU A 129 10.45 -16.36 32.72
C GLU A 129 9.94 -17.39 31.70
N ALA A 130 8.64 -17.31 31.35
CA ALA A 130 8.06 -18.16 30.32
C ALA A 130 8.62 -17.88 28.92
N VAL A 131 8.95 -16.62 28.61
CA VAL A 131 9.59 -16.25 27.35
C VAL A 131 11.08 -16.55 27.36
N LYS A 132 11.78 -16.25 28.47
CA LYS A 132 13.20 -16.63 28.65
C LYS A 132 13.41 -18.14 28.42
N LYS A 133 12.52 -18.98 28.96
CA LYS A 133 12.56 -20.43 28.74
C LYS A 133 12.32 -20.82 27.27
N GLN A 134 11.44 -20.11 26.55
CA GLN A 134 11.22 -20.36 25.13
C GLN A 134 12.43 -20.00 24.26
N ILE A 135 13.14 -18.92 24.61
CA ILE A 135 14.38 -18.52 23.93
C ILE A 135 15.48 -19.55 24.20
N LYS A 136 15.66 -19.98 25.45
CA LYS A 136 16.64 -21.03 25.80
C LYS A 136 16.40 -22.36 25.11
N ASN A 137 15.13 -22.71 24.86
CA ASN A 137 14.76 -23.99 24.25
C ASN A 137 14.56 -23.88 22.72
N LEU A 138 15.15 -22.87 22.07
CA LEU A 138 15.03 -22.66 20.62
C LEU A 138 15.44 -23.89 19.81
N ASP A 139 16.39 -24.69 20.29
CA ASP A 139 16.92 -25.85 19.55
C ASP A 139 16.21 -27.18 19.86
N GLU A 140 15.49 -27.27 20.99
CA GLU A 140 15.05 -28.56 21.52
C GLU A 140 13.84 -29.16 20.76
N GLU A 141 13.23 -28.39 19.85
CA GLU A 141 11.95 -28.76 19.21
C GLU A 141 11.93 -28.67 17.66
N ILE A 142 13.01 -28.25 16.98
CA ILE A 142 13.06 -28.27 15.50
C ILE A 142 14.14 -29.25 15.08
N ASN A 143 13.75 -30.29 14.35
CA ASN A 143 14.69 -31.15 13.64
C ASN A 143 15.16 -30.42 12.36
N PHE A 144 15.94 -29.35 12.54
CA PHE A 144 16.37 -28.47 11.46
C PHE A 144 17.49 -29.16 10.71
N ASN A 145 17.21 -29.57 9.47
CA ASN A 145 18.17 -30.28 8.64
C ASN A 145 18.60 -29.44 7.44
N ASP A 146 19.59 -29.91 6.67
CA ASP A 146 20.05 -29.29 5.42
C ASP A 146 18.94 -28.88 4.44
N ARG A 147 17.82 -29.62 4.38
CA ARG A 147 16.69 -29.24 3.52
C ARG A 147 15.96 -28.03 4.10
N ASP A 148 15.67 -28.04 5.40
CA ASP A 148 15.06 -26.88 6.07
C ASP A 148 15.96 -25.64 5.97
N ALA A 149 17.28 -25.83 6.03
CA ALA A 149 18.26 -24.76 5.82
C ALA A 149 18.13 -24.14 4.44
N LYS A 150 18.12 -24.96 3.37
CA LYS A 150 17.92 -24.48 1.99
C LYS A 150 16.56 -23.81 1.79
N ASP A 151 15.49 -24.41 2.31
CA ASP A 151 14.14 -23.84 2.20
C ASP A 151 14.03 -22.49 2.93
N THR A 152 14.71 -22.33 4.07
CA THR A 152 14.79 -21.06 4.81
C THR A 152 15.54 -19.98 4.03
N LEU A 153 16.58 -20.36 3.29
CA LEU A 153 17.31 -19.44 2.41
C LEU A 153 16.47 -18.99 1.21
N ILE A 154 15.56 -19.84 0.71
CA ILE A 154 14.64 -19.47 -0.37
C ILE A 154 13.54 -18.53 0.16
N CYS A 155 12.94 -18.87 1.30
CA CYS A 155 11.88 -18.09 1.92
C CYS A 155 11.91 -18.29 3.44
N PHE A 156 12.42 -17.30 4.17
CA PHE A 156 12.43 -17.35 5.63
C PHE A 156 11.00 -17.46 6.19
N TYR A 157 10.03 -16.79 5.57
CA TYR A 157 8.67 -16.74 6.07
C TYR A 157 7.98 -18.12 6.10
N ASP A 158 8.33 -19.02 5.19
CA ASP A 158 7.74 -20.37 5.19
C ASP A 158 8.55 -21.38 6.04
N SER A 159 9.66 -20.93 6.63
CA SER A 159 10.55 -21.77 7.40
C SER A 159 9.98 -22.23 8.76
N PRO A 160 10.48 -23.37 9.28
CA PRO A 160 10.25 -23.77 10.67
C PRO A 160 10.77 -22.75 11.70
N LEU A 161 11.85 -22.03 11.39
CA LEU A 161 12.47 -21.05 12.29
C LEU A 161 11.52 -19.88 12.58
N ARG A 162 10.88 -19.35 11.53
CA ARG A 162 9.88 -18.29 11.66
C ARG A 162 8.81 -18.62 12.70
N LYS A 163 8.26 -19.84 12.68
CA LYS A 163 7.20 -20.24 13.62
C LYS A 163 7.62 -20.08 15.09
N LYS A 164 8.88 -20.34 15.42
CA LYS A 164 9.42 -20.13 16.76
C LYS A 164 9.69 -18.67 17.04
N PHE A 165 10.34 -17.98 16.12
CA PHE A 165 10.72 -16.58 16.31
C PHE A 165 9.48 -15.71 16.48
N ASP A 166 8.46 -15.90 15.65
CA ASP A 166 7.18 -15.19 15.73
C ASP A 166 6.46 -15.46 17.04
N LYS A 167 6.45 -16.71 17.51
CA LYS A 167 5.82 -17.08 18.78
C LYS A 167 6.46 -16.35 19.96
N ILE A 168 7.79 -16.21 19.95
CA ILE A 168 8.54 -15.45 20.96
C ILE A 168 8.21 -13.96 20.84
N LEU A 169 8.31 -13.42 19.63
CA LEU A 169 8.18 -11.98 19.39
C LEU A 169 6.75 -11.47 19.66
N VAL A 170 5.70 -12.20 19.24
CA VAL A 170 4.31 -11.87 19.57
C VAL A 170 4.11 -11.82 21.09
N LYS A 171 4.66 -12.78 21.83
CA LYS A 171 4.56 -12.77 23.31
C LYS A 171 5.29 -11.56 23.90
N ARG A 172 6.50 -11.25 23.42
CA ARG A 172 7.25 -10.07 23.88
C ARG A 172 6.52 -8.77 23.59
N PHE A 173 5.92 -8.62 22.42
CA PHE A 173 5.12 -7.45 22.09
C PHE A 173 3.89 -7.30 22.98
N LYS A 174 3.20 -8.41 23.29
CA LYS A 174 2.07 -8.41 24.23
C LYS A 174 2.50 -8.02 25.64
N GLU A 175 3.61 -8.58 26.14
CA GLU A 175 4.20 -8.21 27.44
C GLU A 175 4.63 -6.75 27.51
N SER A 176 4.97 -6.17 26.35
CA SER A 176 5.40 -4.77 26.23
C SER A 176 4.25 -3.79 25.94
N GLY A 177 2.99 -4.26 25.98
CA GLY A 177 1.79 -3.40 25.90
C GLY A 177 1.09 -3.32 24.54
N LEU A 178 1.51 -4.08 23.52
CA LEU A 178 0.76 -4.17 22.26
C LEU A 178 -0.46 -5.09 22.38
N THR A 179 -1.55 -4.73 21.70
CA THR A 179 -2.70 -5.62 21.54
C THR A 179 -2.31 -6.86 20.74
N GLU A 180 -3.05 -7.95 20.90
CA GLU A 180 -2.73 -9.20 20.21
C GLU A 180 -2.71 -9.06 18.67
N ASN A 181 -3.69 -8.35 18.10
CA ASN A 181 -3.75 -8.13 16.65
C ASN A 181 -2.56 -7.30 16.16
N ASN A 182 -2.21 -6.22 16.88
CA ASN A 182 -1.07 -5.39 16.49
C ASN A 182 0.25 -6.15 16.65
N ALA A 183 0.41 -6.92 17.72
CA ALA A 183 1.59 -7.76 17.93
C ALA A 183 1.77 -8.78 16.79
N LYS A 184 0.68 -9.40 16.32
CA LYS A 184 0.69 -10.32 15.17
C LYS A 184 1.09 -9.62 13.88
N ILE A 185 0.47 -8.48 13.55
CA ILE A 185 0.77 -7.72 12.33
C ILE A 185 2.23 -7.24 12.32
N VAL A 186 2.69 -6.65 13.43
CA VAL A 186 4.08 -6.16 13.54
C VAL A 186 5.08 -7.30 13.40
N THR A 187 4.83 -8.42 14.08
CA THR A 187 5.67 -9.62 13.96
C THR A 187 5.69 -10.13 12.52
N GLU A 188 4.55 -10.18 11.85
CA GLU A 188 4.48 -10.64 10.46
C GLU A 188 5.27 -9.75 9.51
N ARG A 189 5.22 -8.42 9.68
CA ARG A 189 6.03 -7.48 8.90
C ARG A 189 7.51 -7.75 9.08
N ILE A 190 7.96 -7.91 10.33
CA ILE A 190 9.34 -8.23 10.67
C ILE A 190 9.76 -9.54 10.00
N SER A 191 8.94 -10.58 10.09
CA SER A 191 9.25 -11.89 9.50
C SER A 191 9.29 -11.88 7.98
N ARG A 192 8.43 -11.10 7.32
CA ARG A 192 8.47 -10.88 5.87
C ARG A 192 9.74 -10.15 5.44
N SER A 193 10.17 -9.15 6.20
CA SER A 193 11.40 -8.40 5.91
C SER A 193 12.68 -9.18 6.19
N THR A 194 12.66 -10.21 7.05
CA THR A 194 13.86 -10.96 7.45
C THR A 194 14.63 -11.56 6.28
N HIS A 195 13.95 -12.01 5.22
CA HIS A 195 14.63 -12.59 4.06
C HIS A 195 15.61 -11.62 3.39
N ARG A 196 15.23 -10.35 3.25
CA ARG A 196 16.12 -9.29 2.74
C ARG A 196 17.41 -9.20 3.55
N TYR A 197 17.29 -9.13 4.87
CA TYR A 197 18.45 -9.04 5.77
C TYR A 197 19.25 -10.35 5.83
N MET A 198 18.64 -11.50 5.52
CA MET A 198 19.40 -12.74 5.34
C MET A 198 20.31 -12.65 4.11
N LYS A 199 19.86 -12.03 3.00
CA LYS A 199 20.72 -11.81 1.82
C LYS A 199 21.86 -10.85 2.12
N GLU A 200 21.59 -9.79 2.87
CA GLU A 200 22.62 -8.86 3.35
C GLU A 200 23.65 -9.58 4.23
N ALA A 201 23.20 -10.37 5.21
CA ALA A 201 24.08 -11.17 6.06
C ALA A 201 24.94 -12.15 5.25
N VAL A 202 24.36 -12.85 4.26
CA VAL A 202 25.09 -13.78 3.37
C VAL A 202 26.19 -13.04 2.60
N SER A 203 25.92 -11.83 2.12
CA SER A 203 26.91 -10.98 1.45
C SER A 203 28.09 -10.63 2.36
N GLU A 204 27.84 -10.38 3.65
CA GLU A 204 28.87 -10.07 4.63
C GLU A 204 29.75 -11.29 4.98
N VAL A 205 29.18 -12.49 5.03
CA VAL A 205 29.90 -13.70 5.45
C VAL A 205 30.48 -14.51 4.29
N LYS A 206 30.32 -14.07 3.04
CA LYS A 206 30.58 -14.91 1.85
C LYS A 206 32.00 -15.47 1.74
N ASP A 207 32.98 -14.76 2.27
CA ASP A 207 34.40 -15.15 2.20
C ASP A 207 34.76 -16.20 3.27
N ASP A 208 34.05 -16.17 4.40
CA ASP A 208 34.26 -17.04 5.56
C ASP A 208 33.33 -18.27 5.55
N ALA A 209 32.11 -18.14 5.02
CA ALA A 209 31.09 -19.19 4.92
C ALA A 209 30.84 -19.57 3.45
N LYS A 210 31.78 -20.33 2.87
CA LYS A 210 31.78 -20.72 1.45
C LYS A 210 30.63 -21.65 1.10
N LYS A 211 30.18 -22.52 2.02
CA LYS A 211 29.01 -23.39 1.79
C LYS A 211 27.74 -22.56 1.65
N LEU A 212 27.51 -21.62 2.57
CA LEU A 212 26.39 -20.69 2.53
C LEU A 212 26.42 -19.83 1.26
N ALA A 213 27.57 -19.23 0.93
CA ALA A 213 27.74 -18.42 -0.27
C ALA A 213 27.54 -19.23 -1.55
N GLY A 214 28.03 -20.47 -1.57
CA GLY A 214 27.93 -21.37 -2.72
C GLY A 214 26.50 -21.76 -3.10
N ILE A 215 25.57 -21.74 -2.15
CA ILE A 215 24.13 -21.99 -2.41
C ILE A 215 23.50 -20.83 -3.17
N TYR A 216 23.87 -19.58 -2.83
CA TYR A 216 23.29 -18.41 -3.46
C TYR A 216 23.99 -17.94 -4.73
N ARG A 217 25.27 -18.28 -4.93
CA ARG A 217 26.09 -17.74 -6.03
C ARG A 217 25.96 -16.21 -6.08
N ASP A 218 25.41 -15.65 -7.15
CA ASP A 218 25.15 -14.21 -7.32
C ASP A 218 23.66 -13.84 -7.14
N GLY A 219 22.78 -14.79 -6.85
CA GLY A 219 21.33 -14.56 -6.74
C GLY A 219 20.93 -13.59 -5.62
N TRP A 220 21.75 -13.46 -4.57
CA TRP A 220 21.54 -12.47 -3.51
C TRP A 220 21.69 -11.03 -4.00
N GLN A 221 22.49 -10.76 -5.04
CA GLN A 221 22.61 -9.42 -5.62
C GLN A 221 21.32 -9.03 -6.33
N GLN A 222 20.80 -9.94 -7.15
CA GLN A 222 19.55 -9.74 -7.87
C GLN A 222 18.37 -9.52 -6.91
N ASP A 223 18.28 -10.30 -5.84
CA ASP A 223 17.24 -10.10 -4.81
C ASP A 223 17.34 -8.70 -4.15
N LEU A 224 18.55 -8.23 -3.84
CA LEU A 224 18.76 -6.90 -3.26
C LEU A 224 18.43 -5.77 -4.25
N GLU A 225 18.72 -5.94 -5.54
CA GLU A 225 18.32 -5.01 -6.60
C GLU A 225 16.80 -4.95 -6.72
N VAL A 226 16.10 -6.09 -6.67
CA VAL A 226 14.64 -6.16 -6.65
C VAL A 226 14.07 -5.42 -5.45
N TYR A 227 14.58 -5.67 -4.23
CA TYR A 227 14.15 -4.93 -3.04
C TYR A 227 14.41 -3.43 -3.15
N GLY A 228 15.58 -3.02 -3.67
CA GLY A 228 15.88 -1.61 -3.90
C GLY A 228 14.94 -0.95 -4.92
N SER A 229 14.57 -1.67 -5.98
CA SER A 229 13.60 -1.21 -6.96
C SER A 229 12.18 -1.07 -6.37
N ILE A 230 11.77 -2.01 -5.50
CA ILE A 230 10.50 -1.92 -4.76
C ILE A 230 10.51 -0.71 -3.81
N ASP A 231 11.58 -0.50 -3.05
CA ASP A 231 11.70 0.66 -2.14
C ASP A 231 11.55 1.97 -2.91
N LYS A 232 12.27 2.10 -4.04
CA LYS A 232 12.19 3.27 -4.91
C LYS A 232 10.77 3.49 -5.45
N TYR A 233 10.10 2.43 -5.88
CA TYR A 233 8.70 2.50 -6.28
C TYR A 233 7.79 2.99 -5.15
N LEU A 234 7.97 2.50 -3.93
CA LEU A 234 7.15 2.90 -2.78
C LEU A 234 7.36 4.38 -2.42
N GLU A 235 8.55 4.90 -2.57
CA GLU A 235 8.88 6.31 -2.33
C GLU A 235 8.37 7.22 -3.46
N GLU A 236 8.71 6.89 -4.71
CA GLU A 236 8.47 7.77 -5.85
C GLU A 236 7.05 7.65 -6.42
N ALA A 237 6.43 6.47 -6.36
CA ALA A 237 5.12 6.22 -6.96
C ALA A 237 3.96 6.18 -5.96
N ILE A 238 4.21 5.80 -4.69
CA ILE A 238 3.14 5.63 -3.69
C ILE A 238 3.17 6.74 -2.62
N ALA A 239 4.32 7.03 -2.00
CA ALA A 239 4.39 7.92 -0.85
C ALA A 239 3.90 9.35 -1.15
N ILE A 240 4.12 9.82 -2.37
CA ILE A 240 3.73 11.16 -2.80
C ILE A 240 2.22 11.30 -3.08
N LYS A 241 1.50 10.22 -3.34
CA LYS A 241 0.12 10.27 -3.87
C LYS A 241 -0.90 10.96 -2.97
N PRO A 242 -0.86 10.79 -1.64
CA PRO A 242 -1.73 11.58 -0.77
C PRO A 242 -1.38 13.06 -0.72
N ASP A 243 -0.13 13.41 -1.01
CA ASP A 243 0.43 14.74 -0.87
C ASP A 243 0.47 15.51 -2.20
N GLU A 244 -0.07 14.93 -3.28
CA GLU A 244 -0.41 15.65 -4.51
C GLU A 244 -1.47 16.73 -4.23
N GLU A 245 -1.36 17.85 -4.93
CA GLU A 245 -2.29 18.99 -4.83
C GLU A 245 -3.68 18.65 -5.38
N VAL A 246 -4.70 19.27 -4.79
CA VAL A 246 -6.09 19.13 -5.23
C VAL A 246 -6.35 20.14 -6.34
N PHE A 247 -6.21 19.71 -7.60
CA PHE A 247 -6.23 20.63 -8.75
C PHE A 247 -5.12 21.70 -8.61
N ASP A 248 -5.40 22.98 -8.86
CA ASP A 248 -4.42 24.07 -8.74
C ASP A 248 -4.40 24.68 -7.31
N GLU A 249 -4.92 23.96 -6.31
CA GLU A 249 -4.97 24.43 -4.95
C GLU A 249 -3.67 24.19 -4.18
N LYS A 250 -3.34 25.10 -3.25
CA LYS A 250 -2.13 25.00 -2.39
C LYS A 250 -2.25 24.00 -1.24
N PHE A 251 -3.17 23.06 -1.34
CA PHE A 251 -3.40 22.03 -0.32
C PHE A 251 -3.53 20.66 -0.97
N THR A 252 -3.23 19.63 -0.20
CA THR A 252 -3.11 18.27 -0.69
C THR A 252 -4.36 17.43 -0.44
N PHE A 253 -4.49 16.31 -1.16
CA PHE A 253 -5.57 15.36 -0.90
C PHE A 253 -5.59 14.91 0.56
N ARG A 254 -4.42 14.70 1.20
CA ARG A 254 -4.32 14.26 2.59
C ARG A 254 -4.97 15.25 3.56
N GLN A 255 -4.86 16.55 3.30
CA GLN A 255 -5.42 17.60 4.16
C GLN A 255 -6.95 17.57 4.14
N ILE A 256 -7.57 17.43 2.97
CA ILE A 256 -9.03 17.49 2.83
C ILE A 256 -9.75 16.13 2.91
N TYR A 257 -9.03 15.01 2.76
CA TYR A 257 -9.62 13.68 2.63
C TYR A 257 -10.44 13.24 3.85
N VAL A 258 -11.68 12.83 3.64
CA VAL A 258 -12.51 12.16 4.64
C VAL A 258 -12.87 10.73 4.20
N PRO A 259 -12.62 9.71 5.05
CA PRO A 259 -13.06 8.35 4.77
C PRO A 259 -14.59 8.26 4.66
N LEU A 260 -15.08 7.84 3.50
CA LEU A 260 -16.50 7.72 3.19
C LEU A 260 -17.13 6.43 3.75
N GLU A 261 -18.45 6.36 3.66
CA GLU A 261 -19.22 5.17 4.01
C GLU A 261 -19.57 4.35 2.78
N VAL A 262 -19.70 3.05 3.00
CA VAL A 262 -20.07 2.06 1.99
C VAL A 262 -21.17 1.13 2.49
N LYS A 263 -21.94 0.58 1.54
CA LYS A 263 -22.89 -0.52 1.76
C LYS A 263 -22.66 -1.66 0.76
N PRO A 264 -22.97 -2.92 1.13
CA PRO A 264 -22.92 -4.05 0.22
C PRO A 264 -23.81 -3.87 -1.00
N VAL A 265 -23.42 -4.52 -2.08
CA VAL A 265 -24.17 -4.58 -3.34
C VAL A 265 -24.51 -6.03 -3.64
N ASN A 266 -25.78 -6.31 -3.84
CA ASN A 266 -26.24 -7.67 -4.13
C ASN A 266 -25.95 -8.10 -5.58
N SER A 267 -26.27 -9.34 -5.90
CA SER A 267 -26.07 -9.92 -7.23
C SER A 267 -26.85 -9.22 -8.35
N ASP A 268 -27.92 -8.49 -8.01
CA ASP A 268 -28.69 -7.68 -8.97
C ASP A 268 -28.12 -6.26 -9.13
N GLY A 269 -26.96 -5.96 -8.53
CA GLY A 269 -26.32 -4.64 -8.62
C GLY A 269 -26.98 -3.58 -7.74
N LYS A 270 -27.92 -3.95 -6.86
CA LYS A 270 -28.61 -3.02 -5.95
C LYS A 270 -27.91 -2.95 -4.60
N VAL A 271 -27.85 -1.74 -4.06
CA VAL A 271 -27.33 -1.48 -2.72
C VAL A 271 -28.27 -2.09 -1.68
N GLU A 272 -27.71 -2.78 -0.69
CA GLU A 272 -28.47 -3.42 0.38
C GLU A 272 -28.88 -2.39 1.44
N GLU A 273 -30.09 -1.84 1.33
CA GLU A 273 -30.51 -0.72 2.15
C GLU A 273 -30.63 -1.02 3.65
N THR A 274 -30.93 -2.26 4.02
CA THR A 274 -31.11 -2.70 5.41
C THR A 274 -29.81 -2.88 6.17
N VAL A 275 -28.67 -2.94 5.47
CA VAL A 275 -27.35 -3.10 6.09
C VAL A 275 -26.86 -1.74 6.59
N THR A 276 -26.29 -1.73 7.79
CA THR A 276 -25.70 -0.51 8.36
C THR A 276 -24.48 -0.09 7.55
N PRO A 277 -24.35 1.20 7.20
CA PRO A 277 -23.16 1.71 6.54
C PRO A 277 -21.90 1.40 7.33
N GLN A 278 -20.82 1.09 6.61
CA GLN A 278 -19.50 0.89 7.18
C GLN A 278 -18.51 1.88 6.59
N ASN A 279 -17.53 2.31 7.38
CA ASN A 279 -16.40 3.07 6.87
C ASN A 279 -15.60 2.28 5.80
N ILE A 280 -15.34 2.90 4.66
CA ILE A 280 -14.71 2.25 3.50
C ILE A 280 -13.32 1.69 3.80
N GLU A 281 -12.49 2.44 4.52
CA GLU A 281 -11.17 1.97 4.91
C GLU A 281 -11.27 0.81 5.88
N LYS A 282 -12.15 0.90 6.88
CA LYS A 282 -12.34 -0.19 7.84
C LYS A 282 -12.76 -1.47 7.14
N TRP A 283 -13.70 -1.37 6.19
CA TRP A 283 -14.12 -2.52 5.38
C TRP A 283 -12.95 -3.12 4.60
N ALA A 284 -12.22 -2.30 3.83
CA ALA A 284 -11.11 -2.77 3.01
C ALA A 284 -10.02 -3.44 3.87
N LYS A 285 -9.69 -2.86 5.03
CA LYS A 285 -8.73 -3.42 6.00
C LYS A 285 -9.21 -4.75 6.56
N THR A 286 -10.48 -4.87 6.91
CA THR A 286 -11.05 -6.11 7.45
C THR A 286 -10.98 -7.25 6.44
N ILE A 287 -11.38 -7.02 5.19
CA ILE A 287 -11.37 -8.06 4.14
C ILE A 287 -9.94 -8.40 3.70
N LEU A 288 -9.04 -7.41 3.67
CA LEU A 288 -7.63 -7.62 3.32
C LEU A 288 -6.90 -8.49 4.35
N LEU A 289 -7.23 -8.34 5.64
CA LEU A 289 -6.55 -9.05 6.74
C LEU A 289 -7.27 -10.34 7.18
N ASP A 290 -8.43 -10.65 6.61
CA ASP A 290 -9.15 -11.90 6.87
C ASP A 290 -8.68 -13.00 5.92
N GLN A 291 -7.96 -13.98 6.46
CA GLN A 291 -7.44 -15.14 5.73
C GLN A 291 -8.56 -15.98 5.08
N ASN A 292 -9.78 -15.93 5.59
CA ASN A 292 -10.91 -16.64 4.99
C ASN A 292 -11.46 -15.93 3.74
N LYS A 293 -10.98 -14.71 3.47
CA LYS A 293 -11.40 -13.85 2.37
C LYS A 293 -10.31 -13.66 1.32
N ASP A 294 -9.21 -14.42 1.38
CA ASP A 294 -8.09 -14.33 0.43
C ASP A 294 -8.48 -14.64 -1.03
N LYS A 295 -9.56 -15.39 -1.25
CA LYS A 295 -10.10 -15.68 -2.60
C LYS A 295 -10.93 -14.52 -3.18
N GLN A 296 -11.27 -13.52 -2.39
CA GLN A 296 -12.17 -12.44 -2.80
C GLN A 296 -11.40 -11.29 -3.46
N VAL A 297 -11.94 -10.83 -4.58
CA VAL A 297 -11.59 -9.56 -5.21
C VAL A 297 -12.45 -8.48 -4.57
N LEU A 298 -11.82 -7.43 -4.03
CA LEU A 298 -12.55 -6.30 -3.47
C LEU A 298 -13.00 -5.39 -4.61
N PHE A 299 -14.29 -5.03 -4.66
CA PHE A 299 -14.81 -4.15 -5.70
C PHE A 299 -15.55 -2.95 -5.08
N ILE A 300 -15.08 -1.74 -5.35
CA ILE A 300 -15.70 -0.50 -4.88
C ILE A 300 -16.35 0.22 -6.06
N GLN A 301 -17.67 0.36 -6.01
CA GLN A 301 -18.43 1.10 -7.01
C GLN A 301 -18.94 2.43 -6.49
N ALA A 302 -18.95 3.44 -7.35
CA ALA A 302 -19.57 4.73 -7.04
C ALA A 302 -19.76 5.57 -8.31
N GLY A 303 -20.66 6.56 -8.24
CA GLY A 303 -20.77 7.60 -9.26
C GLY A 303 -19.49 8.43 -9.45
N PRO A 304 -19.45 9.31 -10.47
CA PRO A 304 -18.35 10.25 -10.67
C PRO A 304 -18.21 11.18 -9.43
N GLY A 305 -17.00 11.67 -9.15
CA GLY A 305 -16.78 12.62 -8.04
C GLY A 305 -16.94 12.06 -6.61
N ARG A 306 -17.28 10.78 -6.46
CA ARG A 306 -17.48 10.11 -5.16
C ARG A 306 -16.19 9.68 -4.44
N GLY A 307 -15.02 10.07 -4.93
CA GLY A 307 -13.74 9.88 -4.24
C GLY A 307 -13.09 8.48 -4.36
N LYS A 308 -13.45 7.68 -5.37
CA LYS A 308 -12.84 6.35 -5.62
C LYS A 308 -11.31 6.41 -5.76
N SER A 309 -10.82 7.27 -6.66
CA SER A 309 -9.39 7.44 -6.91
C SER A 309 -8.64 8.00 -5.69
N VAL A 310 -9.25 8.97 -4.98
CA VAL A 310 -8.66 9.52 -3.75
C VAL A 310 -8.57 8.44 -2.67
N PHE A 311 -9.58 7.57 -2.54
CA PHE A 311 -9.51 6.40 -1.67
C PHE A 311 -8.33 5.50 -2.05
N CYS A 312 -8.13 5.18 -3.33
CA CYS A 312 -6.99 4.35 -3.76
C CYS A 312 -5.64 4.97 -3.38
N ARG A 313 -5.46 6.29 -3.57
CA ARG A 313 -4.23 7.01 -3.19
C ARG A 313 -3.96 6.92 -1.69
N MET A 314 -4.98 7.18 -0.87
CA MET A 314 -4.89 7.14 0.60
C MET A 314 -4.65 5.70 1.10
N PHE A 315 -5.34 4.73 0.51
CA PHE A 315 -5.26 3.35 0.92
C PHE A 315 -3.92 2.73 0.53
N ALA A 316 -3.39 3.03 -0.66
CA ALA A 316 -2.06 2.60 -1.08
C ALA A 316 -0.97 3.11 -0.12
N ASP A 317 -0.98 4.40 0.25
CA ASP A 317 -0.04 4.94 1.24
C ASP A 317 -0.22 4.32 2.63
N TRP A 318 -1.46 4.02 3.04
CA TRP A 318 -1.71 3.31 4.29
C TRP A 318 -1.11 1.90 4.26
N VAL A 319 -1.28 1.15 3.18
CA VAL A 319 -0.69 -0.20 3.02
C VAL A 319 0.84 -0.09 3.05
N ARG A 320 1.43 0.88 2.35
CA ARG A 320 2.89 1.13 2.37
C ARG A 320 3.41 1.37 3.79
N ARG A 321 2.73 2.20 4.59
CA ARG A 321 3.20 2.56 5.94
C ARG A 321 2.90 1.49 7.00
N GLU A 322 1.76 0.82 6.90
CA GLU A 322 1.22 0.02 7.99
C GLU A 322 1.29 -1.49 7.73
N LEU A 323 1.31 -1.93 6.47
CA LEU A 323 1.27 -3.35 6.10
C LEU A 323 2.48 -3.84 5.31
N HIS A 324 3.17 -3.02 4.53
CA HIS A 324 4.37 -3.47 3.81
C HIS A 324 5.44 -4.01 4.80
N PRO A 325 6.07 -5.17 4.54
CA PRO A 325 5.97 -6.00 3.32
C PRO A 325 5.00 -7.20 3.38
N ILE A 326 4.00 -7.22 4.29
CA ILE A 326 2.90 -8.20 4.19
C ILE A 326 2.19 -8.06 2.84
N TYR A 327 1.93 -6.81 2.44
CA TYR A 327 1.50 -6.44 1.11
C TYR A 327 2.24 -5.18 0.64
N THR A 328 2.75 -5.22 -0.58
CA THR A 328 3.34 -4.09 -1.30
C THR A 328 2.25 -3.50 -2.22
N PRO A 329 1.81 -2.26 -1.99
CA PRO A 329 0.70 -1.68 -2.76
C PRO A 329 1.15 -1.29 -4.17
N ILE A 330 0.45 -1.78 -5.19
CA ILE A 330 0.64 -1.40 -6.59
C ILE A 330 -0.59 -0.60 -7.05
N LEU A 331 -0.41 0.68 -7.40
CA LEU A 331 -1.52 1.54 -7.82
C LEU A 331 -1.51 1.70 -9.34
N ILE A 332 -2.53 1.16 -10.01
CA ILE A 332 -2.66 1.19 -11.47
C ILE A 332 -3.92 1.98 -11.80
N ARG A 333 -3.77 3.06 -12.60
CA ARG A 333 -4.91 3.72 -13.23
C ARG A 333 -5.22 2.99 -14.52
N LEU A 334 -6.40 2.39 -14.62
CA LEU A 334 -6.74 1.52 -15.74
C LEU A 334 -6.82 2.27 -17.07
N ARG A 335 -7.14 3.58 -17.07
CA ARG A 335 -7.06 4.45 -18.25
C ARG A 335 -5.67 4.72 -18.82
N ASP A 336 -4.61 4.37 -18.08
CA ASP A 336 -3.23 4.55 -18.56
C ASP A 336 -2.68 3.25 -19.18
N VAL A 337 -3.40 2.14 -19.03
CA VAL A 337 -2.96 0.82 -19.47
C VAL A 337 -3.20 0.71 -20.97
N ARG A 338 -2.13 0.65 -21.75
CA ARG A 338 -2.23 0.57 -23.21
C ARG A 338 -2.36 -0.85 -23.74
N ASN A 339 -1.86 -1.86 -23.01
CA ASN A 339 -1.77 -3.23 -23.50
C ASN A 339 -2.62 -4.24 -22.70
N PHE A 340 -3.71 -4.60 -23.34
CA PHE A 340 -4.67 -5.65 -23.08
C PHE A 340 -4.29 -7.08 -23.43
N ALA A 341 -3.41 -7.75 -22.69
CA ALA A 341 -3.05 -9.12 -22.99
C ALA A 341 -4.19 -10.11 -22.66
N ALA A 342 -4.12 -11.29 -23.29
CA ALA A 342 -5.00 -12.42 -22.95
C ALA A 342 -4.67 -13.01 -21.56
N ASN A 343 -3.51 -12.66 -21.02
CA ASN A 343 -3.03 -13.01 -19.70
C ASN A 343 -2.94 -11.75 -18.82
N ILE A 344 -3.58 -11.78 -17.66
CA ILE A 344 -3.55 -10.65 -16.72
C ILE A 344 -2.15 -10.39 -16.15
N ASP A 345 -1.29 -11.41 -16.06
CA ASP A 345 0.10 -11.23 -15.60
C ASP A 345 0.88 -10.29 -16.54
N GLU A 346 0.68 -10.42 -17.86
CA GLU A 346 1.30 -9.56 -18.88
C GLU A 346 0.72 -8.15 -18.83
N THR A 347 -0.60 -8.01 -18.67
CA THR A 347 -1.23 -6.70 -18.51
C THR A 347 -0.75 -5.98 -17.25
N LEU A 348 -0.61 -6.69 -16.13
CA LEU A 348 -0.08 -6.11 -14.89
C LEU A 348 1.40 -5.73 -15.07
N ALA A 349 2.19 -6.55 -15.76
CA ALA A 349 3.59 -6.25 -15.99
C ALA A 349 3.78 -4.95 -16.79
N ASP A 350 3.06 -4.83 -17.91
CA ASP A 350 3.07 -3.63 -18.76
C ASP A 350 2.52 -2.40 -18.04
N ALA A 351 1.50 -2.57 -17.20
CA ALA A 351 0.88 -1.48 -16.45
C ALA A 351 1.77 -0.93 -15.33
N VAL A 352 2.59 -1.78 -14.71
CA VAL A 352 3.51 -1.37 -13.65
C VAL A 352 4.75 -0.71 -14.27
N GLY A 353 5.45 -1.39 -15.18
CA GLY A 353 6.59 -0.82 -15.90
C GLY A 353 7.78 -0.40 -15.04
N TRP A 354 7.98 -1.03 -13.87
CA TRP A 354 9.13 -0.81 -12.98
C TRP A 354 10.17 -1.92 -13.08
N ASP A 355 11.41 -1.62 -12.71
CA ASP A 355 12.54 -2.56 -12.89
C ASP A 355 12.24 -3.93 -12.26
N PHE A 356 11.75 -3.98 -11.00
CA PHE A 356 11.40 -5.24 -10.31
C PHE A 356 10.37 -6.13 -11.04
N VAL A 357 9.62 -5.59 -11.99
CA VAL A 357 8.68 -6.34 -12.84
C VAL A 357 9.36 -6.79 -14.13
N THR A 358 10.15 -5.91 -14.74
CA THR A 358 10.76 -6.14 -16.05
C THR A 358 12.03 -7.00 -15.99
N SER A 359 12.75 -6.98 -14.88
CA SER A 359 14.01 -7.72 -14.68
C SER A 359 13.80 -9.12 -14.12
N ASP A 360 12.62 -9.41 -13.56
CA ASP A 360 12.30 -10.69 -12.94
C ASP A 360 11.03 -11.30 -13.53
N SER A 361 11.19 -12.33 -14.36
CA SER A 361 10.06 -13.09 -14.90
C SER A 361 9.23 -13.82 -13.83
N GLY A 362 9.78 -14.00 -12.63
CA GLY A 362 9.17 -14.66 -11.50
C GLY A 362 8.53 -13.70 -10.49
N TRP A 363 8.41 -12.40 -10.77
CA TRP A 363 8.00 -11.39 -9.79
C TRP A 363 6.62 -11.66 -9.15
N LEU A 364 5.68 -12.29 -9.87
CA LEU A 364 4.36 -12.70 -9.36
C LEU A 364 4.36 -14.07 -8.65
N THR A 365 5.49 -14.76 -8.63
CA THR A 365 5.68 -16.09 -8.03
C THR A 365 6.81 -16.10 -6.98
N ASP A 366 7.33 -14.93 -6.60
CA ASP A 366 8.28 -14.81 -5.51
C ASP A 366 7.55 -14.97 -4.17
N HIS A 367 7.91 -16.01 -3.41
CA HIS A 367 7.36 -16.30 -2.08
C HIS A 367 7.59 -15.16 -1.07
N ASN A 368 8.63 -14.36 -1.29
CA ASN A 368 9.03 -13.29 -0.39
C ASN A 368 8.27 -11.98 -0.64
N THR A 369 7.65 -11.82 -1.82
CA THR A 369 7.00 -10.58 -2.22
C THR A 369 5.52 -10.80 -2.51
N ARG A 370 4.67 -9.98 -1.88
CA ARG A 370 3.22 -10.03 -2.09
C ARG A 370 2.69 -8.67 -2.47
N PHE A 371 1.99 -8.57 -3.59
CA PHE A 371 1.39 -7.33 -4.03
C PHE A 371 -0.09 -7.21 -3.66
N LEU A 372 -0.51 -5.98 -3.39
CA LEU A 372 -1.92 -5.57 -3.44
C LEU A 372 -2.10 -4.67 -4.66
N PHE A 373 -2.78 -5.16 -5.69
CA PHE A 373 -3.09 -4.37 -6.87
C PHE A 373 -4.36 -3.53 -6.64
N LEU A 374 -4.22 -2.21 -6.68
CA LEU A 374 -5.32 -1.25 -6.70
C LEU A 374 -5.55 -0.84 -8.16
N LEU A 375 -6.58 -1.40 -8.77
CA LEU A 375 -6.97 -1.15 -10.15
C LEU A 375 -8.05 -0.06 -10.17
N ASP A 376 -7.63 1.19 -10.34
CA ASP A 376 -8.49 2.37 -10.29
C ASP A 376 -9.10 2.69 -11.65
N GLY A 377 -10.43 2.80 -11.73
CA GLY A 377 -11.13 3.26 -12.93
C GLY A 377 -11.53 2.15 -13.92
N PHE A 378 -12.12 1.05 -13.44
CA PHE A 378 -12.58 -0.06 -14.30
C PHE A 378 -13.54 0.39 -15.40
N ASP A 379 -14.39 1.38 -15.14
CA ASP A 379 -15.30 1.94 -16.14
C ASP A 379 -14.59 2.63 -17.31
N GLU A 380 -13.34 3.04 -17.12
CA GLU A 380 -12.55 3.74 -18.14
C GLU A 380 -12.04 2.78 -19.23
N LEU A 381 -12.06 1.47 -18.97
CA LEU A 381 -11.74 0.44 -19.95
C LEU A 381 -12.74 0.39 -21.12
N LEU A 382 -14.00 0.78 -20.90
CA LEU A 382 -15.03 0.83 -21.95
C LEU A 382 -14.69 1.82 -23.05
N LEU A 383 -14.04 2.93 -22.68
CA LEU A 383 -13.68 4.00 -23.60
C LEU A 383 -12.58 3.58 -24.57
N GLU A 384 -11.71 2.64 -24.17
CA GLU A 384 -10.62 2.14 -25.00
C GLU A 384 -11.02 0.93 -25.87
N ARG A 385 -12.01 0.15 -25.42
CA ARG A 385 -12.28 -1.20 -25.95
C ARG A 385 -13.64 -1.41 -26.59
N GLY A 386 -14.59 -0.50 -26.41
CA GLY A 386 -15.83 -0.44 -27.19
C GLY A 386 -16.85 -1.58 -27.02
N ALA A 387 -16.59 -2.64 -26.24
CA ALA A 387 -17.54 -3.75 -26.05
C ALA A 387 -17.62 -4.29 -24.61
N SER A 388 -18.86 -4.47 -24.11
CA SER A 388 -19.17 -5.02 -22.77
C SER A 388 -18.63 -6.44 -22.53
N ASN A 389 -18.41 -7.22 -23.58
CA ASN A 389 -17.79 -8.55 -23.49
C ASN A 389 -16.33 -8.48 -23.03
N GLU A 390 -15.59 -7.42 -23.36
CA GLU A 390 -14.17 -7.31 -23.00
C GLU A 390 -13.99 -6.95 -21.52
N LEU A 391 -14.90 -6.14 -20.96
CA LEU A 391 -14.95 -5.88 -19.53
C LEU A 391 -15.18 -7.15 -18.71
N LYS A 392 -16.10 -8.00 -19.16
CA LYS A 392 -16.38 -9.27 -18.49
C LYS A 392 -15.13 -10.17 -18.53
N VAL A 393 -14.47 -10.27 -19.68
CA VAL A 393 -13.24 -11.05 -19.82
C VAL A 393 -12.16 -10.56 -18.85
N PHE A 394 -11.99 -9.24 -18.71
CA PHE A 394 -11.05 -8.67 -17.74
C PHE A 394 -11.40 -9.06 -16.29
N LEU A 395 -12.67 -8.96 -15.90
CA LEU A 395 -13.09 -9.37 -14.55
C LEU A 395 -12.94 -10.87 -14.31
N ASP A 396 -13.21 -11.71 -15.31
CA ASP A 396 -13.00 -13.15 -15.26
C ASP A 396 -11.50 -13.47 -15.07
N GLN A 397 -10.61 -12.77 -15.79
CA GLN A 397 -9.16 -12.90 -15.62
C GLN A 397 -8.69 -12.49 -14.22
N VAL A 398 -9.14 -11.33 -13.72
CA VAL A 398 -8.78 -10.86 -12.37
C VAL A 398 -9.32 -11.80 -11.28
N ALA A 399 -10.54 -12.30 -11.43
CA ALA A 399 -11.12 -13.27 -10.52
C ALA A 399 -10.34 -14.59 -10.50
N GLN A 400 -9.91 -15.06 -11.68
CA GLN A 400 -9.07 -16.26 -11.80
C GLN A 400 -7.69 -16.03 -11.17
N PHE A 401 -7.07 -14.88 -11.42
CA PHE A 401 -5.81 -14.48 -10.79
C PHE A 401 -5.90 -14.49 -9.26
N GLN A 402 -6.94 -13.89 -8.68
CA GLN A 402 -7.14 -13.88 -7.23
C GLN A 402 -7.33 -15.28 -6.65
N LYS A 403 -8.01 -16.16 -7.39
CA LYS A 403 -8.22 -17.55 -6.97
C LYS A 403 -6.91 -18.35 -7.01
N GLN A 404 -6.12 -18.21 -8.07
CA GLN A 404 -4.79 -18.80 -8.18
C GLN A 404 -3.85 -18.27 -7.09
N ALA A 405 -3.92 -16.97 -6.82
CA ALA A 405 -3.15 -16.30 -5.77
C ALA A 405 -3.43 -16.85 -4.37
N ALA A 406 -4.69 -17.20 -4.09
CA ALA A 406 -5.09 -17.77 -2.81
C ALA A 406 -4.82 -19.28 -2.69
N GLU A 407 -4.69 -19.99 -3.82
CA GLU A 407 -4.44 -21.44 -3.86
C GLU A 407 -2.95 -21.77 -3.96
N ASN A 408 -2.13 -20.83 -4.45
CA ASN A 408 -0.69 -20.94 -4.55
C ASN A 408 0.01 -19.99 -3.57
N ASN A 409 0.76 -20.54 -2.60
CA ASN A 409 1.51 -19.76 -1.61
C ASN A 409 2.56 -18.84 -2.24
N GLU A 410 3.06 -19.18 -3.43
CA GLU A 410 4.01 -18.39 -4.23
C GLU A 410 3.38 -17.12 -4.81
N ARG A 411 2.04 -17.10 -4.94
CA ARG A 411 1.29 -16.05 -5.63
C ARG A 411 0.37 -15.28 -4.69
N GLY A 412 0.69 -15.15 -3.41
CA GLY A 412 -0.19 -14.65 -2.33
C GLY A 412 -0.65 -13.17 -2.42
N HIS A 413 -0.95 -12.68 -3.62
CA HIS A 413 -1.36 -11.34 -3.98
C HIS A 413 -2.86 -11.09 -3.75
N ARG A 414 -3.23 -9.81 -3.67
CA ARG A 414 -4.61 -9.37 -3.50
C ARG A 414 -4.97 -8.31 -4.55
N VAL A 415 -6.25 -8.23 -4.90
CA VAL A 415 -6.76 -7.25 -5.88
C VAL A 415 -7.94 -6.46 -5.31
N LEU A 416 -7.88 -5.14 -5.49
CA LEU A 416 -8.95 -4.19 -5.25
C LEU A 416 -9.22 -3.42 -6.54
N ILE A 417 -10.48 -3.37 -6.96
CA ILE A 417 -10.93 -2.67 -8.16
C ILE A 417 -11.85 -1.51 -7.75
N THR A 418 -11.75 -0.38 -8.44
CA THR A 418 -12.77 0.67 -8.39
C THR A 418 -13.46 0.84 -9.73
N GLY A 419 -14.74 1.23 -9.74
CA GLY A 419 -15.45 1.51 -10.99
C GLY A 419 -16.78 2.22 -10.82
N ARG A 420 -17.47 2.52 -11.92
CA ARG A 420 -18.87 2.97 -11.92
C ARG A 420 -19.83 1.78 -11.98
N PRO A 421 -21.00 1.85 -11.31
CA PRO A 421 -22.04 0.82 -11.44
C PRO A 421 -22.48 0.61 -12.89
N LEU A 422 -22.52 1.67 -13.69
CA LEU A 422 -22.99 1.64 -15.07
C LEU A 422 -22.12 0.75 -15.98
N ALA A 423 -20.80 0.69 -15.74
CA ALA A 423 -19.91 -0.20 -16.48
C ALA A 423 -20.15 -1.69 -16.21
N LEU A 424 -20.92 -2.00 -15.16
CA LEU A 424 -21.32 -3.36 -14.84
C LEU A 424 -22.70 -3.70 -15.43
N TYR A 425 -23.39 -2.74 -16.05
CA TYR A 425 -24.74 -2.91 -16.56
C TYR A 425 -24.81 -3.93 -17.70
N GLY A 426 -25.66 -4.94 -17.54
CA GLY A 426 -25.82 -6.02 -18.50
C GLY A 426 -24.88 -7.21 -18.27
N ILE A 427 -23.91 -7.09 -17.35
CA ILE A 427 -23.01 -8.18 -16.96
C ILE A 427 -23.11 -8.54 -15.48
N GLU A 428 -23.98 -7.91 -14.68
CA GLU A 428 -24.08 -8.14 -13.22
C GLU A 428 -24.34 -9.59 -12.85
N ARG A 429 -25.19 -10.28 -13.61
CA ARG A 429 -25.52 -11.70 -13.39
C ARG A 429 -24.45 -12.67 -13.88
N LEU A 430 -23.50 -12.16 -14.67
CA LEU A 430 -22.40 -12.90 -15.25
C LEU A 430 -21.08 -12.60 -14.55
N MET A 431 -21.12 -11.82 -13.46
CA MET A 431 -19.95 -11.47 -12.66
C MET A 431 -19.36 -12.71 -12.00
N PRO A 432 -18.02 -12.76 -11.83
CA PRO A 432 -17.40 -13.82 -11.07
C PRO A 432 -17.92 -13.82 -9.62
N PRO A 433 -18.16 -15.01 -9.02
CA PRO A 433 -18.81 -15.12 -7.72
C PRO A 433 -17.91 -14.72 -6.54
N ASN A 434 -16.62 -14.47 -6.77
CA ASN A 434 -15.66 -14.05 -5.76
C ASN A 434 -15.39 -12.54 -5.78
N LEU A 435 -16.32 -11.73 -6.31
CA LEU A 435 -16.28 -10.27 -6.18
C LEU A 435 -17.08 -9.84 -4.95
N GLU A 436 -16.41 -9.28 -3.96
CA GLU A 436 -17.03 -8.64 -2.80
C GLU A 436 -17.29 -7.17 -3.13
N ARG A 437 -18.55 -6.83 -3.45
CA ARG A 437 -18.94 -5.52 -3.97
C ARG A 437 -19.48 -4.59 -2.90
N MET A 438 -18.96 -3.37 -2.88
CA MET A 438 -19.40 -2.28 -2.01
C MET A 438 -19.68 -1.01 -2.82
N SER A 439 -20.75 -0.29 -2.48
CA SER A 439 -21.07 1.02 -3.07
C SER A 439 -20.76 2.14 -2.09
N ILE A 440 -20.03 3.17 -2.54
CA ILE A 440 -19.83 4.40 -1.77
C ILE A 440 -21.15 5.16 -1.68
N LEU A 441 -21.48 5.62 -0.47
CA LEU A 441 -22.67 6.42 -0.18
C LEU A 441 -22.39 7.93 -0.27
N PRO A 442 -23.44 8.75 -0.47
CA PRO A 442 -23.37 10.17 -0.16
C PRO A 442 -22.96 10.46 1.28
N MET A 443 -22.27 11.58 1.48
CA MET A 443 -21.84 12.02 2.80
C MET A 443 -23.04 12.25 3.72
N GLY A 444 -23.20 11.42 4.75
CA GLY A 444 -24.07 11.75 5.88
C GLY A 444 -23.61 13.03 6.58
N ASP A 445 -24.46 13.59 7.45
CA ASP A 445 -24.18 14.84 8.17
C ASP A 445 -22.85 14.80 8.93
N GLU A 446 -22.55 13.67 9.58
CA GLU A 446 -21.29 13.48 10.32
C GLU A 446 -20.06 13.47 9.40
N ILE A 447 -20.16 12.89 8.20
CA ILE A 447 -19.05 12.87 7.24
C ILE A 447 -18.82 14.27 6.68
N GLN A 448 -19.91 14.96 6.33
CA GLN A 448 -19.86 16.31 5.78
C GLN A 448 -19.30 17.29 6.81
N GLN A 449 -19.69 17.15 8.09
CA GLN A 449 -19.13 17.96 9.17
C GLN A 449 -17.62 17.75 9.31
N ARG A 450 -17.13 16.50 9.29
CA ARG A 450 -15.68 16.22 9.30
C ARG A 450 -14.95 16.82 8.10
N TRP A 451 -15.62 16.90 6.94
CA TRP A 451 -15.07 17.57 5.76
C TRP A 451 -14.94 19.08 6.01
N PHE A 452 -15.97 19.73 6.57
CA PHE A 452 -15.88 21.16 6.94
C PHE A 452 -14.81 21.44 7.99
N ASP A 453 -14.63 20.57 8.97
CA ASP A 453 -13.59 20.73 9.99
C ASP A 453 -12.19 20.71 9.35
N ARG A 454 -11.98 19.90 8.30
CA ARG A 454 -10.75 19.91 7.51
C ARG A 454 -10.64 21.15 6.64
N TRP A 455 -11.70 21.51 5.93
CA TRP A 455 -11.75 22.72 5.10
C TRP A 455 -11.43 23.99 5.90
N GLN A 456 -11.92 24.09 7.13
CA GLN A 456 -11.63 25.17 8.06
C GLN A 456 -10.14 25.34 8.36
N THR A 457 -9.37 24.25 8.37
CA THR A 457 -7.91 24.33 8.55
C THR A 457 -7.18 24.84 7.30
N ILE A 458 -7.82 24.78 6.14
CA ILE A 458 -7.27 25.19 4.84
C ILE A 458 -7.59 26.65 4.53
N VAL A 459 -8.85 27.08 4.70
CA VAL A 459 -9.32 28.41 4.27
C VAL A 459 -9.72 29.37 5.39
N ALA A 460 -9.54 28.95 6.65
CA ALA A 460 -9.98 29.63 7.88
C ALA A 460 -11.46 29.46 8.26
N GLU A 461 -11.72 29.72 9.54
CA GLU A 461 -13.01 29.49 10.22
C GLU A 461 -14.14 30.35 9.66
N GLU A 462 -13.89 31.64 9.44
CA GLU A 462 -14.93 32.58 9.02
C GLU A 462 -15.46 32.23 7.62
N GLU A 463 -14.58 31.94 6.65
CA GLU A 463 -14.99 31.55 5.30
C GLU A 463 -15.74 30.21 5.30
N THR A 464 -15.28 29.25 6.11
CA THR A 464 -15.99 27.97 6.26
C THR A 464 -17.36 28.14 6.89
N LYS A 465 -17.49 29.05 7.85
CA LYS A 465 -18.77 29.35 8.50
C LYS A 465 -19.75 29.98 7.51
N LYS A 466 -19.32 30.97 6.72
CA LYS A 466 -20.17 31.56 5.66
C LYS A 466 -20.69 30.51 4.68
N PHE A 467 -19.82 29.61 4.22
CA PHE A 467 -20.24 28.55 3.29
C PHE A 467 -21.21 27.53 3.95
N ARG A 468 -21.02 27.22 5.24
CA ARG A 468 -21.99 26.40 5.99
C ARG A 468 -23.34 27.09 6.08
N GLU A 469 -23.37 28.38 6.38
CA GLU A 469 -24.60 29.18 6.42
C GLU A 469 -25.28 29.23 5.04
N PHE A 470 -24.51 29.37 3.96
CA PHE A 470 -24.99 29.27 2.58
C PHE A 470 -25.74 27.95 2.33
N LEU A 471 -25.14 26.81 2.66
CA LEU A 471 -25.78 25.49 2.47
C LEU A 471 -26.99 25.27 3.40
N GLN A 472 -27.00 25.87 4.59
CA GLN A 472 -28.09 25.75 5.55
C GLN A 472 -29.27 26.69 5.25
N SER A 473 -29.03 27.77 4.50
CA SER A 473 -30.06 28.74 4.11
C SER A 473 -31.29 28.07 3.50
N GLN A 474 -32.47 28.60 3.81
CA GLN A 474 -33.73 28.15 3.20
C GLN A 474 -33.80 28.50 1.71
N GLU A 475 -33.05 29.51 1.29
CA GLU A 475 -32.97 29.97 -0.10
C GLU A 475 -32.04 29.08 -0.95
N CYS A 476 -31.18 28.28 -0.31
CA CYS A 476 -30.34 27.31 -1.02
C CYS A 476 -31.19 26.13 -1.52
N PRO A 477 -31.23 25.84 -2.84
CA PRO A 477 -32.04 24.77 -3.40
C PRO A 477 -31.65 23.40 -2.85
N LYS A 478 -32.63 22.50 -2.67
CA LYS A 478 -32.39 21.13 -2.17
C LYS A 478 -31.37 20.36 -3.01
N GLN A 479 -31.39 20.56 -4.32
CA GLN A 479 -30.49 19.92 -5.26
C GLN A 479 -29.03 20.33 -4.99
N VAL A 480 -28.77 21.61 -4.69
CA VAL A 480 -27.43 22.08 -4.31
C VAL A 480 -26.98 21.42 -3.02
N LYS A 481 -27.89 21.27 -2.04
CA LYS A 481 -27.62 20.54 -0.79
C LYS A 481 -27.34 19.06 -1.04
N GLU A 482 -27.97 18.44 -2.03
CA GLU A 482 -27.72 17.05 -2.45
C GLU A 482 -26.36 16.92 -3.18
N LEU A 483 -25.99 17.86 -4.04
CA LEU A 483 -24.67 17.91 -4.69
C LEU A 483 -23.55 18.05 -3.64
N ALA A 484 -23.77 18.86 -2.61
CA ALA A 484 -22.85 19.02 -1.49
C ALA A 484 -22.63 17.73 -0.67
N ARG A 485 -23.32 16.63 -0.99
CA ARG A 485 -23.11 15.30 -0.40
C ARG A 485 -22.10 14.46 -1.18
N GLU A 486 -21.56 14.97 -2.28
CA GLU A 486 -20.49 14.34 -3.05
C GLU A 486 -19.17 15.08 -2.81
N PRO A 487 -18.03 14.39 -2.55
CA PRO A 487 -16.77 15.04 -2.24
C PRO A 487 -16.30 16.07 -3.28
N LEU A 488 -16.33 15.72 -4.57
CA LEU A 488 -15.90 16.63 -5.63
C LEU A 488 -16.78 17.87 -5.71
N LEU A 489 -18.10 17.68 -5.68
CA LEU A 489 -19.05 18.78 -5.80
C LEU A 489 -19.07 19.65 -4.55
N LEU A 490 -18.90 19.07 -3.36
CA LEU A 490 -18.73 19.82 -2.12
C LEU A 490 -17.49 20.72 -2.18
N TYR A 491 -16.37 20.19 -2.67
CA TYR A 491 -15.16 20.98 -2.90
C TYR A 491 -15.41 22.12 -3.90
N LEU A 492 -15.98 21.83 -5.07
CA LEU A 492 -16.24 22.85 -6.10
C LEU A 492 -17.17 23.95 -5.57
N LEU A 493 -18.25 23.58 -4.87
CA LEU A 493 -19.17 24.55 -4.26
C LEU A 493 -18.45 25.42 -3.21
N ALA A 494 -17.60 24.83 -2.38
CA ALA A 494 -16.85 25.55 -1.35
C ALA A 494 -15.82 26.51 -1.95
N ALA A 495 -15.08 26.05 -2.97
CA ALA A 495 -14.07 26.84 -3.66
C ALA A 495 -14.70 28.01 -4.44
N MET A 496 -15.77 27.74 -5.20
CA MET A 496 -16.52 28.80 -5.91
C MET A 496 -17.14 29.82 -4.95
N HIS A 497 -17.64 29.37 -3.79
CA HIS A 497 -18.16 30.29 -2.77
C HIS A 497 -17.04 31.15 -2.16
N ARG A 498 -15.89 30.56 -1.82
CA ARG A 498 -14.69 31.29 -1.35
C ARG A 498 -14.26 32.37 -2.34
N ASP A 499 -14.35 32.06 -3.63
CA ASP A 499 -13.92 32.94 -4.72
C ASP A 499 -15.04 33.89 -5.20
N GLU A 500 -16.14 33.99 -4.44
CA GLU A 500 -17.32 34.82 -4.69
C GLU A 500 -18.05 34.55 -6.02
N GLN A 501 -17.82 33.39 -6.64
CA GLN A 501 -18.47 32.94 -7.88
C GLN A 501 -19.83 32.30 -7.63
N LEU A 502 -20.13 31.93 -6.38
CA LEU A 502 -21.39 31.31 -6.00
C LEU A 502 -22.10 32.16 -4.94
N LYS A 503 -23.30 32.64 -5.26
CA LYS A 503 -24.14 33.43 -4.33
C LYS A 503 -25.57 32.91 -4.31
N VAL A 504 -26.27 33.11 -3.19
CA VAL A 504 -27.63 32.59 -3.00
C VAL A 504 -28.61 33.17 -4.02
N GLU A 505 -28.41 34.44 -4.38
CA GLU A 505 -29.27 35.19 -5.30
C GLU A 505 -29.29 34.58 -6.71
N MET A 506 -28.24 33.84 -7.08
CA MET A 506 -28.16 33.12 -8.37
C MET A 506 -29.26 32.06 -8.50
N PHE A 507 -29.82 31.59 -7.39
CA PHE A 507 -30.83 30.55 -7.37
C PHE A 507 -32.25 31.08 -7.16
N ALA A 508 -32.45 32.39 -6.99
CA ALA A 508 -33.73 32.98 -6.60
C ALA A 508 -34.89 32.68 -7.57
N ASN A 509 -34.59 32.40 -8.85
CA ASN A 509 -35.57 32.10 -9.89
C ASN A 509 -35.37 30.71 -10.54
N ALA A 510 -34.45 29.89 -10.02
CA ALA A 510 -34.12 28.62 -10.64
C ALA A 510 -35.16 27.55 -10.28
N ASP A 511 -35.68 26.84 -11.29
CA ASP A 511 -36.48 25.65 -11.04
C ASP A 511 -35.60 24.48 -10.57
N VAL A 512 -36.24 23.34 -10.27
CA VAL A 512 -35.60 22.12 -9.75
C VAL A 512 -34.41 21.67 -10.63
N GLY A 513 -34.50 21.81 -11.95
CA GLY A 513 -33.42 21.45 -12.88
C GLY A 513 -32.40 22.57 -13.05
N GLY A 514 -32.88 23.81 -13.14
CA GLY A 514 -32.07 25.00 -13.39
C GLY A 514 -30.98 25.20 -12.35
N ALA A 515 -31.27 24.98 -11.06
CA ALA A 515 -30.26 25.19 -10.01
C ALA A 515 -29.04 24.28 -10.16
N LYS A 516 -29.25 23.02 -10.56
CA LYS A 516 -28.15 22.08 -10.79
C LYS A 516 -27.35 22.46 -12.02
N VAL A 517 -28.03 22.84 -13.11
CA VAL A 517 -27.39 23.29 -14.35
C VAL A 517 -26.51 24.51 -14.09
N SER A 518 -27.02 25.52 -13.40
CA SER A 518 -26.27 26.74 -13.06
C SER A 518 -25.03 26.45 -12.21
N VAL A 519 -25.07 25.48 -11.30
CA VAL A 519 -23.87 25.07 -10.55
C VAL A 519 -22.80 24.47 -11.47
N TYR A 520 -23.19 23.65 -12.44
CA TYR A 520 -22.22 23.06 -13.38
C TYR A 520 -21.68 24.07 -14.39
N GLU A 521 -22.53 24.97 -14.89
CA GLU A 521 -22.10 26.09 -15.76
C GLU A 521 -21.09 26.97 -15.02
N GLN A 522 -21.40 27.38 -13.79
CA GLN A 522 -20.49 28.20 -13.00
C GLN A 522 -19.18 27.47 -12.66
N ALA A 523 -19.25 26.16 -12.42
CA ALA A 523 -18.06 25.34 -12.19
C ALA A 523 -17.19 25.22 -13.44
N LEU A 524 -17.80 25.12 -14.63
CA LEU A 524 -17.08 25.09 -15.90
C LEU A 524 -16.36 26.42 -16.14
N GLU A 525 -17.07 27.54 -16.02
CA GLU A 525 -16.48 28.89 -16.12
C GLU A 525 -15.33 29.06 -15.13
N TRP A 526 -15.56 28.75 -13.85
CA TRP A 526 -14.53 28.89 -12.80
C TRP A 526 -13.30 28.03 -13.07
N VAL A 527 -13.47 26.78 -13.54
CA VAL A 527 -12.33 25.93 -13.89
C VAL A 527 -11.56 26.49 -15.07
N LEU A 528 -12.24 26.99 -16.10
CA LEU A 528 -11.60 27.56 -17.29
C LEU A 528 -10.86 28.86 -16.99
N GLU A 529 -11.35 29.67 -16.06
CA GLU A 529 -10.79 30.98 -15.73
C GLU A 529 -9.79 30.98 -14.56
N LYS A 530 -9.97 30.13 -13.55
CA LYS A 530 -9.17 30.17 -12.30
C LYS A 530 -8.24 28.99 -12.12
N GLN A 531 -8.68 27.78 -12.48
CA GLN A 531 -7.91 26.53 -12.31
C GLN A 531 -7.00 26.23 -13.51
N ARG A 532 -6.74 27.24 -14.35
CA ARG A 532 -5.88 27.15 -15.54
C ARG A 532 -5.07 28.42 -15.70
N VAL A 533 -4.66 28.99 -14.57
CA VAL A 533 -3.87 30.22 -14.53
C VAL A 533 -2.65 30.02 -13.64
N GLU A 534 -1.47 30.00 -14.25
CA GLU A 534 -0.19 29.91 -13.56
C GLU A 534 0.54 31.24 -13.67
N GLU A 535 0.94 31.82 -12.53
CA GLU A 535 1.60 33.13 -12.45
C GLU A 535 0.87 34.27 -13.19
N GLY A 536 -0.46 34.17 -13.32
CA GLY A 536 -1.29 35.16 -14.01
C GLY A 536 -1.39 34.96 -15.53
N LYS A 537 -0.82 33.88 -16.08
CA LYS A 537 -0.96 33.50 -17.49
C LYS A 537 -2.05 32.45 -17.67
N ASN A 538 -2.92 32.65 -18.67
CA ASN A 538 -3.91 31.66 -19.06
C ASN A 538 -3.23 30.47 -19.75
N LEU A 539 -3.31 29.30 -19.13
CA LEU A 539 -2.71 28.06 -19.63
C LEU A 539 -3.56 27.35 -20.68
N ASN A 540 -4.83 27.75 -20.91
CA ASN A 540 -5.69 27.09 -21.90
C ASN A 540 -5.05 27.06 -23.29
N PRO A 541 -4.58 28.18 -23.87
CA PRO A 541 -3.96 28.15 -25.20
C PRO A 541 -2.66 27.33 -25.23
N GLU A 542 -1.92 27.25 -24.12
CA GLU A 542 -0.68 26.48 -24.05
C GLU A 542 -0.95 24.98 -24.00
N ILE A 543 -1.98 24.55 -23.27
CA ILE A 543 -2.33 23.14 -23.07
C ILE A 543 -3.18 22.60 -24.23
N THR A 544 -4.22 23.34 -24.63
CA THR A 544 -5.24 22.86 -25.57
C THR A 544 -5.11 23.47 -26.95
N LYS A 545 -4.31 24.54 -27.12
CA LYS A 545 -4.28 25.40 -28.32
C LYS A 545 -5.61 26.11 -28.60
N LEU A 546 -6.54 26.09 -27.64
CA LEU A 546 -7.84 26.76 -27.72
C LEU A 546 -7.89 27.87 -26.68
N ASP A 547 -8.60 28.93 -27.00
CA ASP A 547 -9.03 29.88 -25.99
C ASP A 547 -10.18 29.29 -25.14
N PRO A 548 -10.53 29.90 -24.00
CA PRO A 548 -11.59 29.39 -23.13
C PRO A 548 -12.96 29.26 -23.81
N GLU A 549 -13.32 30.19 -24.71
CA GLU A 549 -14.63 30.21 -25.38
C GLU A 549 -14.76 29.01 -26.34
N ASP A 550 -13.73 28.78 -27.16
CA ASP A 550 -13.66 27.64 -28.07
C ASP A 550 -13.66 26.31 -27.32
N LEU A 551 -12.98 26.25 -26.17
CA LEU A 551 -12.94 25.07 -25.33
C LEU A 551 -14.30 24.78 -24.68
N GLU A 552 -15.00 25.81 -24.23
CA GLU A 552 -16.36 25.68 -23.70
C GLU A 552 -17.32 25.12 -24.75
N ILE A 553 -17.31 25.67 -25.97
CA ILE A 553 -18.12 25.19 -27.10
C ILE A 553 -17.82 23.72 -27.38
N LEU A 554 -16.54 23.36 -27.49
CA LEU A 554 -16.12 21.99 -27.75
C LEU A 554 -16.61 21.02 -26.65
N LEU A 555 -16.46 21.38 -25.38
CA LEU A 555 -16.89 20.57 -24.24
C LEU A 555 -18.41 20.43 -24.17
N ALA A 556 -19.15 21.51 -24.45
CA ALA A 556 -20.61 21.50 -24.49
C ALA A 556 -21.13 20.58 -25.61
N GLU A 557 -20.57 20.69 -26.81
CA GLU A 557 -20.94 19.84 -27.94
C GLU A 557 -20.57 18.38 -27.70
N ALA A 558 -19.40 18.10 -27.10
CA ALA A 558 -19.02 16.77 -26.68
C ALA A 558 -20.00 16.19 -25.63
N GLY A 559 -20.37 16.99 -24.63
CA GLY A 559 -21.34 16.60 -23.60
C GLY A 559 -22.72 16.27 -24.20
N LEU A 560 -23.20 17.10 -25.13
CA LEU A 560 -24.46 16.85 -25.85
C LEU A 560 -24.40 15.56 -26.67
N CYS A 561 -23.29 15.28 -27.36
CA CYS A 561 -23.10 14.02 -28.07
C CYS A 561 -23.14 12.82 -27.14
N VAL A 562 -22.51 12.90 -25.96
CA VAL A 562 -22.51 11.83 -24.96
C VAL A 562 -23.93 11.54 -24.50
N VAL A 563 -24.69 12.58 -24.15
CA VAL A 563 -26.11 12.43 -23.75
C VAL A 563 -26.94 11.80 -24.87
N GLN A 564 -26.78 12.26 -26.11
CA GLN A 564 -27.49 11.73 -27.27
C GLN A 564 -27.11 10.28 -27.58
N SER A 565 -25.91 9.85 -27.20
CA SER A 565 -25.39 8.49 -27.38
C SER A 565 -25.68 7.57 -26.19
N GLY A 566 -26.55 7.96 -25.25
CA GLY A 566 -26.95 7.14 -24.11
C GLY A 566 -26.19 7.41 -22.81
N GLY A 567 -25.37 8.47 -22.77
CA GLY A 567 -24.80 9.03 -21.54
C GLY A 567 -23.41 8.52 -21.15
N GLU A 568 -22.74 7.73 -21.99
CA GLU A 568 -21.45 7.09 -21.65
C GLU A 568 -20.27 7.59 -22.47
N TYR A 569 -20.38 7.49 -23.79
CA TYR A 569 -19.36 7.93 -24.74
C TYR A 569 -20.02 8.48 -25.99
N ALA A 570 -19.26 9.25 -26.75
CA ALA A 570 -19.66 9.74 -28.06
C ALA A 570 -18.59 9.39 -29.08
N ALA A 571 -19.00 9.00 -30.29
CA ALA A 571 -18.07 8.89 -31.39
C ALA A 571 -17.53 10.28 -31.73
N ILE A 572 -16.21 10.43 -31.88
CA ILE A 572 -15.57 11.70 -32.24
C ILE A 572 -16.23 12.31 -33.49
N LYS A 573 -16.57 11.47 -34.47
CA LYS A 573 -17.28 11.89 -35.69
C LYS A 573 -18.62 12.58 -35.42
N MET A 574 -19.33 12.17 -34.37
CA MET A 574 -20.59 12.82 -33.99
C MET A 574 -20.37 14.23 -33.46
N ILE A 575 -19.25 14.44 -32.76
CA ILE A 575 -18.81 15.76 -32.27
C ILE A 575 -18.39 16.63 -33.47
N GLU A 576 -17.55 16.10 -34.37
CA GLU A 576 -17.14 16.75 -35.63
C GLU A 576 -18.37 17.20 -36.45
N ASP A 577 -19.33 16.30 -36.68
CA ASP A 577 -20.56 16.57 -37.44
C ASP A 577 -21.44 17.65 -36.78
N ARG A 578 -21.46 17.73 -35.44
CA ARG A 578 -22.22 18.75 -34.71
C ARG A 578 -21.53 20.11 -34.76
N LEU A 579 -20.21 20.16 -34.56
CA LEU A 579 -19.43 21.39 -34.68
C LEU A 579 -19.58 22.01 -36.08
N LEU A 580 -19.49 21.18 -37.13
CA LEU A 580 -19.70 21.63 -38.51
C LEU A 580 -21.10 22.21 -38.73
N LYS A 581 -22.15 21.55 -38.20
CA LYS A 581 -23.54 22.02 -38.33
C LYS A 581 -23.78 23.34 -37.61
N GLN A 582 -23.08 23.60 -36.52
CA GLN A 582 -23.16 24.85 -35.76
C GLN A 582 -22.26 25.96 -36.32
N GLY A 583 -21.45 25.66 -37.35
CA GLY A 583 -20.58 26.63 -38.01
C GLY A 583 -19.16 26.73 -37.43
N TYR A 584 -18.79 25.87 -36.48
CA TYR A 584 -17.48 25.85 -35.82
C TYR A 584 -16.46 24.99 -36.57
N LYS A 585 -16.19 25.35 -37.83
CA LYS A 585 -15.29 24.57 -38.70
C LYS A 585 -13.85 24.52 -38.18
N GLU A 586 -13.37 25.60 -37.57
CA GLU A 586 -12.01 25.68 -37.03
C GLU A 586 -11.79 24.69 -35.88
N LEU A 587 -12.79 24.49 -35.02
CA LEU A 587 -12.77 23.48 -33.95
C LEU A 587 -12.80 22.05 -34.51
N GLN A 588 -13.58 21.81 -35.57
CA GLN A 588 -13.59 20.53 -36.27
C GLN A 588 -12.20 20.22 -36.86
N ASP A 589 -11.61 21.18 -37.58
CA ASP A 589 -10.29 21.03 -38.20
C ASP A 589 -9.22 20.71 -37.14
N LEU A 590 -9.34 21.26 -35.93
CA LEU A 590 -8.43 20.97 -34.81
C LEU A 590 -8.55 19.53 -34.31
N ILE A 591 -9.77 18.98 -34.20
CA ILE A 591 -9.99 17.57 -33.86
C ILE A 591 -9.43 16.66 -34.96
N GLU A 592 -9.67 16.99 -36.23
CA GLU A 592 -9.17 16.20 -37.36
C GLU A 592 -7.63 16.18 -37.39
N ASN A 593 -6.98 17.33 -37.14
CA ASN A 593 -5.53 17.43 -37.05
C ASN A 593 -4.96 16.64 -35.85
N ALA A 594 -5.67 16.61 -34.72
CA ALA A 594 -5.25 15.84 -33.54
C ALA A 594 -5.33 14.32 -33.76
N ARG A 595 -6.15 13.83 -34.71
CA ARG A 595 -6.22 12.41 -35.08
C ARG A 595 -5.13 11.97 -36.07
N GLN A 596 -4.54 12.91 -36.79
CA GLN A 596 -3.50 12.64 -37.79
C GLN A 596 -2.09 12.63 -37.19
N ASN A 597 -1.93 13.15 -35.98
CA ASN A 597 -0.70 13.13 -35.18
C ASN A 597 -0.83 12.11 -34.05
#